data_AF-A0A7C8BUZ4-F1
#
_entry.id   AF-A0A7C8BUZ4-F1
#
_cell.length_a   1.000
_cell.length_b   1.000
_cell.length_c   1.000
_cell.angle_alpha   90.00
_cell.angle_beta   90.00
_cell.angle_gamma   90.00
#
_symmetry.space_group_name_H-M   'P 1'
#
loop_
_entity.id
_entity.type
_entity.pdbx_description
1 polymer ?
#
loop_
_entity_poly.entity_id
_entity_poly.type
_entity_poly.pdbx_seq_one_letter_code
_entity_poly.pdbx_strand_id
1 'polypeptide(L)'
;MRIVAAAGAAAVFAAGVALAAAPPPLPLLRPPGAASPVDFAARCIRCGRCLEACPYQAIHAAPLNAGREASTPFVNARAQACRLCVDFPCAAACPTGALSVPAERADAAMGTAVVNEETCLSFQGMRCEVCYRACPLIDEAIRIDYRPREGDDIHAVFAPQVNAEVCPGCGLCEQRCPVSDPAPAIVVVPAGADADDYGARRNGHAIGGPGAVRP
;
A
#
# COMPACT_ATOMS: atom_id res chain seq x y z
N MET A 1 -2.54 -54.89 2.75
CA MET A 1 -3.09 -53.70 3.43
C MET A 1 -2.03 -52.77 4.08
N ARG A 2 -0.73 -52.85 3.70
CA ARG A 2 0.32 -51.95 4.23
C ARG A 2 0.86 -50.93 3.22
N ILE A 3 0.65 -51.16 1.92
CA ILE A 3 1.21 -50.35 0.83
C ILE A 3 0.34 -49.10 0.54
N VAL A 4 -0.99 -49.18 0.74
CA VAL A 4 -1.91 -48.05 0.51
C VAL A 4 -1.71 -46.92 1.54
N ALA A 5 -1.28 -47.25 2.76
CA ALA A 5 -1.02 -46.26 3.81
C ALA A 5 0.22 -45.39 3.54
N ALA A 6 1.26 -45.96 2.89
CA ALA A 6 2.51 -45.24 2.61
C ALA A 6 2.35 -44.19 1.48
N ALA A 7 1.55 -44.51 0.45
CA ALA A 7 1.27 -43.57 -0.64
C ALA A 7 0.43 -42.36 -0.16
N GLY A 8 -0.52 -42.58 0.75
CA GLY A 8 -1.30 -41.50 1.35
C GLY A 8 -0.45 -40.54 2.19
N ALA A 9 0.49 -41.07 2.99
CA ALA A 9 1.38 -40.24 3.80
C ALA A 9 2.35 -39.40 2.95
N ALA A 10 2.92 -39.96 1.88
CA ALA A 10 3.83 -39.24 0.99
C ALA A 10 3.12 -38.10 0.22
N ALA A 11 1.88 -38.32 -0.24
CA ALA A 11 1.10 -37.29 -0.92
C ALA A 11 0.69 -36.14 0.03
N VAL A 12 0.34 -36.46 1.28
CA VAL A 12 0.01 -35.46 2.31
C VAL A 12 1.25 -34.65 2.71
N PHE A 13 2.41 -35.30 2.87
CA PHE A 13 3.67 -34.60 3.13
C PHE A 13 4.07 -33.70 1.96
N ALA A 14 4.01 -34.19 0.72
CA ALA A 14 4.34 -33.40 -0.46
C ALA A 14 3.41 -32.18 -0.64
N ALA A 15 2.10 -32.34 -0.40
CA ALA A 15 1.15 -31.23 -0.41
C ALA A 15 1.44 -30.22 0.71
N GLY A 16 1.77 -30.68 1.93
CA GLY A 16 2.13 -29.81 3.04
C GLY A 16 3.39 -28.99 2.78
N VAL A 17 4.41 -29.59 2.16
CA VAL A 17 5.65 -28.88 1.77
C VAL A 17 5.40 -27.87 0.66
N ALA A 18 4.57 -28.22 -0.34
CA ALA A 18 4.22 -27.31 -1.43
C ALA A 18 3.41 -26.08 -0.95
N LEU A 19 2.47 -26.25 -0.01
CA LEU A 19 1.75 -25.12 0.59
C LEU A 19 2.66 -24.24 1.46
N ALA A 20 3.69 -24.80 2.11
CA ALA A 20 4.66 -24.04 2.89
C ALA A 20 5.65 -23.24 2.03
N ALA A 21 5.84 -23.62 0.76
CA ALA A 21 6.76 -22.97 -0.17
C ALA A 21 6.14 -21.81 -0.97
N ALA A 22 4.81 -21.63 -0.91
CA ALA A 22 4.16 -20.49 -1.56
C ALA A 22 4.51 -19.19 -0.83
N PRO A 23 4.88 -18.11 -1.55
CA PRO A 23 5.12 -16.82 -0.92
C PRO A 23 3.87 -16.37 -0.17
N PRO A 24 4.01 -15.74 1.01
CA PRO A 24 2.87 -15.24 1.77
C PRO A 24 2.07 -14.26 0.91
N PRO A 25 0.76 -14.08 1.13
CA PRO A 25 0.00 -13.08 0.37
C PRO A 25 0.61 -11.68 0.52
N LEU A 26 0.45 -10.84 -0.51
CA LEU A 26 0.90 -9.45 -0.47
C LEU A 26 0.22 -8.72 0.72
N PRO A 27 0.98 -7.94 1.50
CA PRO A 27 0.41 -7.09 2.56
C PRO A 27 -0.73 -6.22 2.03
N LEU A 28 -1.81 -6.11 2.81
CA LEU A 28 -2.98 -5.32 2.45
C LEU A 28 -2.87 -3.92 3.06
N LEU A 29 -3.17 -2.89 2.27
CA LEU A 29 -3.28 -1.52 2.76
C LEU A 29 -4.50 -1.40 3.68
N ARG A 30 -4.27 -1.08 4.95
CA ARG A 30 -5.34 -1.01 5.95
C ARG A 30 -6.03 0.34 5.98
N PRO A 31 -7.29 0.42 6.47
CA PRO A 31 -7.94 1.69 6.73
C PRO A 31 -7.15 2.57 7.73
N PRO A 32 -7.45 3.88 7.79
CA PRO A 32 -6.84 4.79 8.74
C PRO A 32 -6.87 4.29 10.19
N GLY A 33 -5.76 4.46 10.88
CA GLY A 33 -5.61 4.16 12.29
C GLY A 33 -5.55 2.68 12.62
N ALA A 34 -5.27 1.82 11.65
CA ALA A 34 -5.03 0.40 11.93
C ALA A 34 -3.83 0.25 12.87
N ALA A 35 -4.00 -0.58 13.90
CA ALA A 35 -2.89 -0.98 14.77
C ALA A 35 -1.82 -1.76 13.98
N SER A 36 -0.73 -2.13 14.66
CA SER A 36 0.30 -3.00 14.09
C SER A 36 -0.34 -4.24 13.43
N PRO A 37 0.25 -4.85 12.39
CA PRO A 37 -0.34 -6.01 11.72
C PRO A 37 -0.75 -7.14 12.70
N VAL A 38 0.04 -7.34 13.75
CA VAL A 38 -0.23 -8.33 14.81
C VAL A 38 -1.44 -7.92 15.67
N ASP A 39 -1.47 -6.68 16.16
CA ASP A 39 -2.55 -6.19 17.01
C ASP A 39 -3.87 -6.07 16.25
N PHE A 40 -3.81 -5.58 15.01
CA PHE A 40 -4.97 -5.49 14.13
C PHE A 40 -5.59 -6.88 13.91
N ALA A 41 -4.76 -7.88 13.58
CA ALA A 41 -5.23 -9.25 13.38
C ALA A 41 -5.86 -9.86 14.64
N ALA A 42 -5.38 -9.48 15.83
CA ALA A 42 -5.92 -9.94 17.11
C ALA A 42 -7.26 -9.26 17.48
N ARG A 43 -7.49 -8.01 17.06
CA ARG A 43 -8.64 -7.20 17.48
C ARG A 43 -9.76 -7.16 16.43
N CYS A 44 -9.44 -7.34 15.15
CA CYS A 44 -10.43 -7.22 14.08
C CYS A 44 -11.37 -8.42 14.06
N ILE A 45 -12.64 -8.18 14.39
CA ILE A 45 -13.70 -9.20 14.38
C ILE A 45 -14.45 -9.29 13.04
N ARG A 46 -13.96 -8.63 11.98
CA ARG A 46 -14.53 -8.67 10.61
C ARG A 46 -16.03 -8.27 10.56
N CYS A 47 -16.42 -7.30 11.39
CA CYS A 47 -17.83 -6.90 11.52
C CYS A 47 -18.36 -6.01 10.37
N GLY A 48 -17.52 -5.52 9.46
CA GLY A 48 -17.94 -4.71 8.32
C GLY A 48 -18.27 -3.23 8.60
N ARG A 49 -18.39 -2.80 9.87
CA ARG A 49 -18.81 -1.44 10.23
C ARG A 49 -17.96 -0.32 9.61
N CYS A 50 -16.65 -0.52 9.46
CA CYS A 50 -15.78 0.46 8.82
C CYS A 50 -16.03 0.59 7.31
N LEU A 51 -16.50 -0.47 6.64
CA LEU A 51 -16.87 -0.44 5.22
C LEU A 51 -18.14 0.41 5.04
N GLU A 52 -19.15 0.16 5.88
CA GLU A 52 -20.42 0.91 5.87
C GLU A 52 -20.24 2.39 6.22
N ALA A 53 -19.37 2.67 7.20
CA ALA A 53 -19.12 4.04 7.67
C ALA A 53 -18.23 4.87 6.72
N CYS A 54 -17.64 4.27 5.68
CA CYS A 54 -16.80 5.01 4.73
C CYS A 54 -17.67 5.76 3.70
N PRO A 55 -17.75 7.10 3.74
CA PRO A 55 -18.62 7.86 2.83
C PRO A 55 -18.15 7.79 1.36
N TYR A 56 -16.90 7.41 1.12
CA TYR A 56 -16.28 7.30 -0.19
C TYR A 56 -16.14 5.86 -0.68
N GLN A 57 -16.65 4.88 0.08
CA GLN A 57 -16.60 3.46 -0.25
C GLN A 57 -15.19 2.96 -0.63
N ALA A 58 -14.15 3.52 0.02
CA ALA A 58 -12.75 3.18 -0.24
C ALA A 58 -12.31 1.88 0.46
N ILE A 59 -13.11 1.39 1.41
CA ILE A 59 -12.79 0.22 2.22
C ILE A 59 -13.63 -0.95 1.72
N HIS A 60 -12.95 -2.07 1.46
CA HIS A 60 -13.55 -3.31 0.98
C HIS A 60 -13.17 -4.47 1.90
N ALA A 61 -13.94 -5.57 1.84
CA ALA A 61 -13.58 -6.81 2.50
C ALA A 61 -12.53 -7.54 1.66
N ALA A 62 -11.40 -7.91 2.28
CA ALA A 62 -10.36 -8.67 1.62
C ALA A 62 -10.92 -10.00 1.08
N PRO A 63 -10.46 -10.45 -0.10
CA PRO A 63 -11.01 -11.62 -0.76
C PRO A 63 -10.76 -12.89 0.08
N LEU A 64 -11.61 -13.90 -0.11
CA LEU A 64 -11.57 -15.13 0.70
C LEU A 64 -10.27 -15.93 0.52
N ASN A 65 -9.55 -15.74 -0.60
CA ASN A 65 -8.25 -16.34 -0.86
C ASN A 65 -7.07 -15.58 -0.21
N ALA A 66 -7.32 -14.52 0.56
CA ALA A 66 -6.29 -13.77 1.31
C ALA A 66 -5.81 -14.48 2.60
N GLY A 67 -6.13 -15.77 2.76
CA GLY A 67 -5.71 -16.56 3.92
C GLY A 67 -6.23 -16.01 5.24
N ARG A 68 -5.34 -15.76 6.20
CA ARG A 68 -5.70 -15.22 7.53
C ARG A 68 -6.33 -13.82 7.47
N GLU A 69 -6.08 -13.12 6.36
CA GLU A 69 -6.61 -11.79 6.10
C GLU A 69 -7.94 -11.81 5.38
N ALA A 70 -8.52 -12.97 5.06
CA ALA A 70 -9.84 -13.04 4.47
C ALA A 70 -10.88 -12.24 5.28
N SER A 71 -11.69 -11.46 4.56
CA SER A 71 -12.76 -10.61 5.10
C SER A 71 -12.31 -9.50 6.07
N THR A 72 -11.01 -9.27 6.26
CA THR A 72 -10.55 -8.08 6.98
C THR A 72 -10.64 -6.84 6.08
N PRO A 73 -10.85 -5.63 6.62
CA PRO A 73 -10.99 -4.43 5.80
C PRO A 73 -9.64 -4.06 5.15
N PHE A 74 -9.69 -3.66 3.89
CA PHE A 74 -8.54 -3.13 3.15
C PHE A 74 -8.95 -2.02 2.17
N VAL A 75 -7.98 -1.25 1.71
CA VAL A 75 -8.13 -0.19 0.70
C VAL A 75 -7.35 -0.59 -0.55
N ASN A 76 -7.99 -0.51 -1.72
CA ASN A 76 -7.29 -0.58 -3.00
C ASN A 76 -7.04 0.85 -3.49
N ALA A 77 -5.87 1.42 -3.18
CA ALA A 77 -5.54 2.80 -3.48
C ALA A 77 -5.69 3.15 -4.97
N ARG A 78 -5.24 2.26 -5.88
CA ARG A 78 -5.39 2.45 -7.32
C ARG A 78 -6.84 2.57 -7.77
N ALA A 79 -7.74 1.74 -7.22
CA ALA A 79 -9.15 1.76 -7.58
C ALA A 79 -9.90 2.92 -6.90
N GLN A 80 -9.78 3.03 -5.58
CA GLN A 80 -10.40 4.07 -4.76
C GLN A 80 -9.57 4.34 -3.51
N ALA A 81 -8.85 5.45 -3.51
CA ALA A 81 -8.03 5.88 -2.39
C ALA A 81 -8.88 6.40 -1.21
N CYS A 82 -8.28 6.34 -0.01
CA CYS A 82 -8.81 6.98 1.17
C CYS A 82 -8.79 8.50 1.01
N ARG A 83 -9.88 9.18 1.39
CA ARG A 83 -9.99 10.64 1.28
C ARG A 83 -9.53 11.42 2.52
N LEU A 84 -8.95 10.75 3.53
CA LEU A 84 -8.53 11.35 4.81
C LEU A 84 -9.62 12.27 5.40
N CYS A 85 -10.79 11.69 5.65
CA CYS A 85 -11.89 12.39 6.30
C CYS A 85 -11.42 12.96 7.65
N VAL A 86 -11.86 14.17 8.02
CA VAL A 86 -11.44 14.84 9.27
C VAL A 86 -11.76 13.99 10.50
N ASP A 87 -12.98 13.45 10.59
CA ASP A 87 -13.44 12.72 11.78
C ASP A 87 -13.23 11.20 11.70
N PHE A 88 -12.59 10.71 10.62
CA PHE A 88 -12.35 9.28 10.38
C PHE A 88 -13.51 8.35 10.78
N PRO A 89 -14.71 8.51 10.18
CA PRO A 89 -15.91 7.75 10.58
C PRO A 89 -15.71 6.23 10.49
N CYS A 90 -14.84 5.76 9.58
CA CYS A 90 -14.46 4.35 9.47
C CYS A 90 -13.72 3.82 10.72
N ALA A 91 -12.83 4.63 11.32
CA ALA A 91 -12.12 4.27 12.54
C ALA A 91 -13.03 4.43 13.76
N ALA A 92 -13.81 5.51 13.83
CA ALA A 92 -14.77 5.76 14.91
C ALA A 92 -15.84 4.66 15.03
N ALA A 93 -16.21 4.03 13.91
CA ALA A 93 -17.16 2.92 13.89
C ALA A 93 -16.57 1.58 14.37
N CYS A 94 -15.26 1.49 14.65
CA CYS A 94 -14.60 0.25 15.07
C CYS A 94 -14.90 -0.08 16.54
N PRO A 95 -15.65 -1.16 16.85
CA PRO A 95 -16.04 -1.45 18.23
C PRO A 95 -14.95 -2.09 19.08
N THR A 96 -13.88 -2.62 18.45
CA THR A 96 -12.82 -3.38 19.14
C THR A 96 -11.51 -2.62 19.28
N GLY A 97 -11.42 -1.41 18.74
CA GLY A 97 -10.16 -0.65 18.68
C GLY A 97 -9.09 -1.32 17.81
N ALA A 98 -9.50 -2.10 16.81
CA ALA A 98 -8.59 -2.54 15.74
C ALA A 98 -8.18 -1.36 14.84
N LEU A 99 -9.07 -0.37 14.71
CA LEU A 99 -8.79 0.95 14.14
C LEU A 99 -8.94 1.98 15.27
N SER A 100 -7.90 2.74 15.57
CA SER A 100 -7.95 3.91 16.45
C SER A 100 -8.26 5.15 15.63
N VAL A 101 -9.06 6.08 16.16
CA VAL A 101 -9.31 7.36 15.48
C VAL A 101 -8.01 8.18 15.47
N PRO A 102 -7.44 8.49 14.28
CA PRO A 102 -6.27 9.36 14.19
C PRO A 102 -6.57 10.76 14.76
N ALA A 103 -5.59 11.36 15.44
CA ALA A 103 -5.74 12.71 15.98
C ALA A 103 -5.72 13.75 14.84
N GLU A 104 -4.77 13.59 13.92
CA GLU A 104 -4.67 14.40 12.71
C GLU A 104 -4.65 13.53 11.44
N ARG A 105 -4.73 14.19 10.28
CA ARG A 105 -4.70 13.49 8.99
C ARG A 105 -3.39 12.75 8.73
N ALA A 106 -2.27 13.29 9.22
CA ALA A 106 -0.95 12.68 9.11
C ALA A 106 -0.86 11.36 9.91
N ASP A 107 -1.59 11.26 11.03
CA ASP A 107 -1.55 10.10 11.93
C ASP A 107 -2.35 8.89 11.42
N ALA A 108 -2.91 8.94 10.21
CA ALA A 108 -3.70 7.84 9.66
C ALA A 108 -2.89 6.54 9.52
N ALA A 109 -1.55 6.64 9.41
CA ALA A 109 -0.59 5.53 9.47
C ALA A 109 -0.96 4.30 8.61
N MET A 110 -1.55 4.51 7.43
CA MET A 110 -1.98 3.41 6.56
C MET A 110 -0.77 2.73 5.87
N GLY A 111 0.27 3.51 5.59
CA GLY A 111 1.44 3.12 4.83
C GLY A 111 2.21 4.34 4.31
N THR A 112 3.14 4.12 3.40
CA THR A 112 4.01 5.18 2.84
C THR A 112 4.03 5.10 1.32
N ALA A 113 3.92 6.25 0.64
CA ALA A 113 4.04 6.30 -0.80
C ALA A 113 5.51 6.16 -1.24
N VAL A 114 5.76 5.34 -2.26
CA VAL A 114 7.08 5.09 -2.84
C VAL A 114 7.01 5.32 -4.34
N VAL A 115 7.96 6.10 -4.87
CA VAL A 115 8.05 6.45 -6.28
C VAL A 115 8.97 5.46 -6.99
N ASN A 116 8.55 4.95 -8.14
CA ASN A 116 9.46 4.32 -9.10
C ASN A 116 9.99 5.40 -10.07
N GLU A 117 11.26 5.73 -9.94
CA GLU A 117 11.94 6.72 -10.78
C GLU A 117 12.05 6.29 -12.25
N GLU A 118 12.13 4.99 -12.54
CA GLU A 118 12.26 4.45 -13.89
C GLU A 118 10.98 4.62 -14.72
N THR A 119 9.81 4.67 -14.07
CA THR A 119 8.52 4.82 -14.76
C THR A 119 7.87 6.18 -14.51
N CYS A 120 8.36 6.95 -13.54
CA CYS A 120 7.79 8.26 -13.23
C CYS A 120 8.08 9.27 -14.34
N LEU A 121 7.01 9.79 -14.96
CA LEU A 121 7.12 10.78 -16.05
C LEU A 121 8.00 11.98 -15.68
N SER A 122 8.01 12.40 -14.40
CA SER A 122 8.85 13.49 -13.95
C SER A 122 10.34 13.17 -14.01
N PHE A 123 10.74 11.98 -13.53
CA PHE A 123 12.11 11.49 -13.65
C PHE A 123 12.50 11.21 -15.12
N GLN A 124 11.52 10.91 -15.97
CA GLN A 124 11.73 10.80 -17.42
C GLN A 124 11.88 12.16 -18.13
N GLY A 125 11.76 13.29 -17.43
CA GLY A 125 11.95 14.64 -17.95
C GLY A 125 10.68 15.33 -18.45
N MET A 126 9.50 14.76 -18.21
CA MET A 126 8.22 15.42 -18.48
C MET A 126 7.75 16.20 -17.26
N ARG A 127 7.11 17.35 -17.45
CA ARG A 127 6.52 18.09 -16.34
C ARG A 127 5.25 17.41 -15.82
N CYS A 128 5.39 16.55 -14.80
CA CYS A 128 4.28 15.87 -14.15
C CYS A 128 4.26 16.17 -12.64
N GLU A 129 3.22 16.86 -12.17
CA GLU A 129 3.02 17.23 -10.75
C GLU A 129 1.77 16.55 -10.15
N VAL A 130 1.24 15.50 -10.80
CA VAL A 130 -0.09 14.96 -10.47
C VAL A 130 -0.16 14.39 -9.05
N CYS A 131 0.86 13.62 -8.63
CA CYS A 131 0.90 13.06 -7.27
C CYS A 131 1.03 14.15 -6.20
N TYR A 132 1.83 15.17 -6.47
CA TYR A 132 2.02 16.34 -5.60
C TYR A 132 0.71 17.12 -5.44
N ARG A 133 0.03 17.47 -6.55
CA ARG A 133 -1.25 18.20 -6.54
C ARG A 133 -2.40 17.39 -5.93
N ALA A 134 -2.34 16.06 -6.02
CA ALA A 134 -3.34 15.17 -5.43
C ALA A 134 -3.13 14.95 -3.93
N CYS A 135 -1.95 15.28 -3.40
CA CYS A 135 -1.63 15.07 -2.00
C CYS A 135 -2.41 16.05 -1.11
N PRO A 136 -3.20 15.58 -0.13
CA PRO A 136 -3.91 16.46 0.80
C PRO A 136 -2.99 17.12 1.84
N LEU A 137 -1.74 16.65 1.96
CA LEU A 137 -0.67 17.19 2.80
C LEU A 137 0.47 17.68 1.90
N ILE A 138 0.11 18.57 0.96
CA ILE A 138 1.05 19.16 0.00
C ILE A 138 2.16 19.90 0.73
N ASP A 139 3.39 19.84 0.22
CA ASP A 139 4.61 20.42 0.82
C ASP A 139 5.01 19.84 2.19
N GLU A 140 4.21 18.94 2.77
CA GLU A 140 4.51 18.24 4.01
C GLU A 140 4.86 16.77 3.75
N ALA A 141 3.93 16.02 3.14
CA ALA A 141 4.09 14.61 2.79
C ALA A 141 4.70 14.39 1.40
N ILE A 142 4.43 15.28 0.45
CA ILE A 142 5.04 15.26 -0.89
C ILE A 142 5.51 16.66 -1.25
N ARG A 143 6.79 16.78 -1.62
CA ARG A 143 7.41 18.00 -2.14
C ARG A 143 7.89 17.78 -3.57
N ILE A 144 8.16 18.86 -4.28
CA ILE A 144 8.88 18.80 -5.57
C ILE A 144 10.32 19.24 -5.35
N ASP A 145 11.26 18.37 -5.67
CA ASP A 145 12.67 18.70 -5.82
C ASP A 145 12.92 19.17 -7.26
N TYR A 146 13.27 20.45 -7.39
CA TYR A 146 13.54 21.10 -8.66
C TYR A 146 15.05 21.05 -8.93
N ARG A 147 15.46 20.25 -9.92
CA ARG A 147 16.87 20.13 -10.29
C ARG A 147 17.06 20.08 -11.81
N PRO A 148 18.18 20.57 -12.36
CA PRO A 148 18.52 20.33 -13.76
C PRO A 148 18.60 18.83 -14.05
N ARG A 149 18.26 18.42 -15.28
CA ARG A 149 18.47 17.04 -15.73
C ARG A 149 19.98 16.82 -15.93
N GLU A 150 20.48 15.70 -15.42
CA GLU A 150 21.88 15.36 -15.62
C GLU A 150 22.21 15.22 -17.12
N GLY A 151 23.24 15.94 -17.57
CA GLY A 151 23.65 15.97 -18.98
C GLY A 151 22.81 16.88 -19.89
N ASP A 152 21.88 17.67 -19.33
CA ASP A 152 20.98 18.53 -20.09
C ASP A 152 20.60 19.81 -19.31
N ASP A 153 21.32 20.90 -19.60
CA ASP A 153 21.23 22.16 -18.87
C ASP A 153 19.97 23.00 -19.20
N ILE A 154 19.14 22.57 -20.16
CA ILE A 154 17.92 23.31 -20.55
C ILE A 154 16.64 22.70 -19.98
N HIS A 155 16.67 21.44 -19.52
CA HIS A 155 15.51 20.76 -18.96
C HIS A 155 15.62 20.60 -17.43
N ALA A 156 14.53 20.88 -16.72
CA ALA A 156 14.41 20.67 -15.29
C ALA A 156 13.61 19.39 -14.98
N VAL A 157 14.03 18.68 -13.95
CA VAL A 157 13.33 17.55 -13.32
C VAL A 157 12.52 18.09 -12.15
N PHE A 158 11.26 17.69 -12.07
CA PHE A 158 10.31 18.07 -11.01
C PHE A 158 10.08 16.86 -10.10
N ALA A 159 11.14 16.35 -9.47
CA ALA A 159 11.13 15.04 -8.82
C ALA A 159 10.22 15.07 -7.58
N PRO A 160 9.15 14.25 -7.53
CA PRO A 160 8.35 14.15 -6.31
C PRO A 160 9.13 13.45 -5.21
N GLN A 161 9.30 14.12 -4.08
CA GLN A 161 9.94 13.58 -2.88
C GLN A 161 8.88 13.30 -1.82
N VAL A 162 8.79 12.05 -1.35
CA VAL A 162 7.85 11.65 -0.31
C VAL A 162 8.55 11.71 1.05
N ASN A 163 7.95 12.42 2.01
CA ASN A 163 8.37 12.39 3.40
C ASN A 163 7.68 11.22 4.11
N ALA A 164 8.44 10.18 4.43
CA ALA A 164 7.92 8.96 5.04
C ALA A 164 7.34 9.18 6.45
N GLU A 165 7.80 10.19 7.19
CA GLU A 165 7.33 10.49 8.55
C GLU A 165 5.96 11.17 8.57
N VAL A 166 5.60 11.86 7.48
CA VAL A 166 4.34 12.63 7.39
C VAL A 166 3.34 11.95 6.46
N CYS A 167 3.79 11.06 5.56
CA CYS A 167 2.93 10.38 4.61
C CYS A 167 1.90 9.49 5.33
N PRO A 168 0.59 9.75 5.19
CA PRO A 168 -0.44 8.98 5.89
C PRO A 168 -0.80 7.68 5.17
N GLY A 169 -0.26 7.45 3.96
CA GLY A 169 -0.56 6.27 3.14
C GLY A 169 -1.95 6.27 2.51
N CYS A 170 -2.58 7.42 2.32
CA CYS A 170 -3.97 7.48 1.85
C CYS A 170 -4.21 6.97 0.42
N GLY A 171 -3.17 7.00 -0.44
CA GLY A 171 -3.23 6.45 -1.80
C GLY A 171 -3.73 7.40 -2.89
N LEU A 172 -4.07 8.66 -2.56
CA LEU A 172 -4.55 9.62 -3.57
C LEU A 172 -3.54 9.84 -4.70
N CYS A 173 -2.25 9.86 -4.38
CA CYS A 173 -1.18 9.98 -5.36
C CYS A 173 -1.10 8.77 -6.32
N GLU A 174 -1.30 7.55 -5.81
CA GLU A 174 -1.35 6.31 -6.60
C GLU A 174 -2.60 6.27 -7.50
N GLN A 175 -3.78 6.62 -6.95
CA GLN A 175 -5.05 6.66 -7.70
C GLN A 175 -4.96 7.62 -8.89
N ARG A 176 -4.28 8.76 -8.70
CA ARG A 176 -4.18 9.81 -9.71
C ARG A 176 -3.00 9.66 -10.66
N CYS A 177 -2.06 8.75 -10.38
CA CYS A 177 -0.90 8.56 -11.24
C CYS A 177 -1.33 8.20 -12.67
N PRO A 178 -0.94 8.99 -13.70
CA PRO A 178 -1.34 8.74 -15.09
C PRO A 178 -0.65 7.51 -15.69
N VAL A 179 0.48 7.09 -15.12
CA VAL A 179 1.18 5.87 -15.54
C VAL A 179 0.32 4.66 -15.17
N SER A 180 0.13 3.77 -16.15
CA SER A 180 -0.73 2.58 -16.01
C SER A 180 -0.06 1.29 -16.48
N ASP A 181 1.01 1.38 -17.25
CA ASP A 181 1.75 0.25 -17.82
C ASP A 181 3.26 0.44 -17.51
N PRO A 182 3.95 -0.55 -16.90
CA PRO A 182 3.41 -1.81 -16.36
C PRO A 182 2.59 -1.63 -15.07
N ALA A 183 2.78 -0.51 -14.38
CA ALA A 183 2.11 -0.20 -13.11
C ALA A 183 2.19 1.32 -12.82
N PRO A 184 1.45 1.83 -11.81
CA PRO A 184 1.59 3.22 -11.37
C PRO A 184 3.03 3.51 -10.93
N ALA A 185 3.56 4.66 -11.32
CA ALA A 185 4.91 5.09 -10.96
C ALA A 185 5.05 5.58 -9.51
N ILE A 186 3.96 5.63 -8.76
CA ILE A 186 3.96 5.85 -7.32
C ILE A 186 2.91 4.93 -6.70
N VAL A 187 3.29 4.19 -5.68
CA VAL A 187 2.41 3.24 -4.97
C VAL A 187 2.50 3.42 -3.47
N VAL A 188 1.44 3.08 -2.75
CA VAL A 188 1.50 3.01 -1.28
C VAL A 188 1.93 1.63 -0.84
N VAL A 189 3.03 1.58 -0.10
CA VAL A 189 3.50 0.41 0.65
C VAL A 189 2.75 0.39 1.99
N PRO A 190 2.00 -0.67 2.32
CA PRO A 190 1.28 -0.76 3.60
C PRO A 190 2.20 -0.63 4.81
N ALA A 191 1.67 -0.08 5.91
CA ALA A 191 2.44 0.04 7.15
C ALA A 191 2.95 -1.33 7.63
N GLY A 192 4.25 -1.41 7.93
CA GLY A 192 4.92 -2.63 8.35
C GLY A 192 5.29 -3.60 7.22
N ALA A 193 5.03 -3.24 5.95
CA ALA A 193 5.54 -3.98 4.79
C ALA A 193 6.93 -3.48 4.37
N ASP A 194 7.74 -4.38 3.84
CA ASP A 194 9.01 -4.05 3.18
C ASP A 194 8.74 -3.45 1.79
N ALA A 195 9.31 -2.28 1.49
CA ALA A 195 9.01 -1.55 0.26
C ALA A 195 9.53 -2.26 -1.00
N ASP A 196 10.72 -2.87 -0.92
CA ASP A 196 11.36 -3.53 -2.04
C ASP A 196 10.62 -4.84 -2.39
N ASP A 197 10.33 -5.68 -1.39
CA ASP A 197 9.53 -6.89 -1.58
C ASP A 197 8.11 -6.57 -2.08
N TYR A 198 7.45 -5.59 -1.44
CA TYR A 198 6.09 -5.21 -1.80
C TYR A 198 6.02 -4.74 -3.24
N GLY A 199 6.95 -3.87 -3.64
CA GLY A 199 6.96 -3.32 -4.97
C GLY A 199 7.32 -4.33 -6.06
N ALA A 200 8.34 -5.16 -5.82
CA ALA A 200 8.74 -6.23 -6.73
C ALA A 200 7.59 -7.22 -6.99
N ARG A 201 6.80 -7.53 -5.96
CA ARG A 201 5.69 -8.51 -6.04
C ARG A 201 4.37 -7.92 -6.51
N ARG A 202 4.10 -6.64 -6.22
CA ARG A 202 2.87 -5.96 -6.64
C ARG A 202 2.91 -5.58 -8.11
N ASN A 203 4.06 -5.09 -8.58
CA ASN A 203 4.20 -4.52 -9.91
C ASN A 203 5.06 -5.39 -10.86
N GLY A 204 5.65 -6.49 -10.37
CA GLY A 204 6.58 -7.34 -11.12
C GLY A 204 7.92 -6.64 -11.36
N HIS A 205 8.92 -6.82 -10.47
CA HIS A 205 10.28 -6.23 -10.50
C HIS A 205 10.41 -4.70 -10.72
N ALA A 206 9.31 -3.97 -10.91
CA ALA A 206 9.31 -2.56 -11.27
C ALA A 206 9.33 -1.61 -10.06
N ILE A 207 9.78 -2.03 -8.88
CA ILE A 207 10.11 -1.09 -7.80
C ILE A 207 11.37 -1.64 -7.15
N GLY A 208 12.49 -0.95 -7.32
CA GLY A 208 13.79 -1.36 -6.80
C GLY A 208 14.78 -1.83 -7.88
N GLY A 209 15.10 -0.95 -8.84
CA GLY A 209 16.37 -0.99 -9.57
C GLY A 209 17.45 -0.18 -8.82
N PRO A 210 18.76 -0.42 -9.06
CA PRO A 210 19.84 0.08 -8.21
C PRO A 210 19.86 1.61 -8.17
N GLY A 211 19.44 2.16 -7.04
CA GLY A 211 19.20 3.60 -6.86
C GLY A 211 18.13 3.92 -5.80
N ALA A 212 17.42 2.91 -5.29
CA ALA A 212 16.45 3.05 -4.20
C ALA A 212 16.97 3.98 -3.10
N VAL A 213 16.25 5.09 -2.91
CA VAL A 213 16.49 6.13 -1.91
C VAL A 213 16.67 5.46 -0.56
N ARG A 214 17.91 5.49 -0.04
CA ARG A 214 18.20 5.12 1.35
C ARG A 214 17.59 6.19 2.26
N PRO A 215 17.11 5.81 3.46
CA PRO A 215 16.60 6.77 4.43
C PRO A 215 17.61 7.87 4.75
#